data_AF-A0A1M3D9Y4-F1
#
_entry.id   AF-A0A1M3D9Y4-F1
#
_cell.length_a   1.000
_cell.length_b   1.000
_cell.length_c   1.000
_cell.angle_alpha   90.00
_cell.angle_beta   90.00
_cell.angle_gamma   90.00
#
_symmetry.space_group_name_H-M   'P 1'
#
loop_
_entity.id
_entity.type
_entity.pdbx_description
1 polymer ?
#
loop_
_entity_poly.entity_id
_entity_poly.type
_entity_poly.pdbx_seq_one_letter_code
_entity_poly.pdbx_strand_id
1 'polypeptide(L)'
;MTNTPAETVEWLREAADAIIGDLGSVDMDGYYTGAVHKSDVEHLKKLLAALTAPAPSASVAGEAKTEWRCFHCSEVFTDRPCAERHFGRDEGKTPACIIKGADGGLLRALRDAENQADEAIALMHSESTDVAKAYGRASARHTQALMAAEEAGYEKGLADGRALPSNPDAPDRVTEGEGERIAIRDYLFACSAEANRQSLKFASAGNRLIARDCKTECKAYSTAAAMIEREDHASYRPLATTPARLLEENEALRAALEPFVRHGRAIGAFSGDNGPYWIMTDEGHRDVPAADFHAARAALGGGAK
;
A
#
# COMPACT_ATOMS: atom_id res chain seq x y z
N MET A 1 6.83 12.13 -38.88
CA MET A 1 6.06 11.53 -39.99
C MET A 1 4.75 11.10 -39.39
N THR A 2 3.66 11.80 -39.70
CA THR A 2 2.32 11.45 -39.21
C THR A 2 1.66 10.61 -40.28
N ASN A 3 1.36 9.35 -39.97
CA ASN A 3 0.58 8.49 -40.87
C ASN A 3 -0.78 9.14 -41.11
N THR A 4 -1.27 9.06 -42.35
CA THR A 4 -2.63 9.46 -42.67
C THR A 4 -3.62 8.55 -41.93
N PRO A 5 -4.87 8.99 -41.72
CA PRO A 5 -5.90 8.15 -41.11
C PRO A 5 -6.10 6.82 -41.86
N ALA A 6 -5.94 6.82 -43.19
CA ALA A 6 -6.02 5.62 -44.02
C ALA A 6 -4.87 4.63 -43.73
N GLU A 7 -3.63 5.11 -43.70
CA GLU A 7 -2.44 4.30 -43.38
C GLU A 7 -2.50 3.74 -41.94
N THR A 8 -3.10 4.47 -41.01
CA THR A 8 -3.27 4.00 -39.62
C THR A 8 -4.28 2.85 -39.54
N VAL A 9 -5.38 2.92 -40.30
CA VAL A 9 -6.39 1.85 -40.35
C VAL A 9 -5.82 0.60 -41.02
N GLU A 10 -5.03 0.76 -42.08
CA GLU A 10 -4.39 -0.35 -42.78
C GLU A 10 -3.36 -1.05 -41.89
N TRP A 11 -2.52 -0.29 -41.18
CA TRP A 11 -1.57 -0.83 -40.21
C TRP A 11 -2.26 -1.59 -39.06
N LEU A 12 -3.36 -1.06 -38.52
CA LEU A 12 -4.14 -1.73 -37.47
C LEU A 12 -4.76 -3.05 -37.97
N ARG A 13 -5.14 -3.10 -39.24
CA ARG A 13 -5.69 -4.31 -39.87
C ARG A 13 -4.63 -5.39 -40.01
N GLU A 14 -3.46 -5.04 -40.53
CA GLU A 14 -2.31 -5.96 -40.65
C GLU A 14 -1.87 -6.49 -39.28
N ALA A 15 -1.83 -5.63 -38.26
CA ALA A 15 -1.50 -6.04 -36.90
C ALA A 15 -2.53 -7.00 -36.31
N ALA A 16 -3.82 -6.78 -36.55
CA ALA A 16 -4.89 -7.67 -36.10
C ALA A 16 -4.83 -9.05 -36.79
N ASP A 17 -4.61 -9.07 -38.11
CA ASP A 17 -4.50 -10.32 -38.87
C ASP A 17 -3.27 -11.14 -38.46
N ALA A 18 -2.15 -10.48 -38.13
CA ALA A 18 -0.94 -11.14 -37.61
C ALA A 18 -1.20 -11.81 -36.24
N ILE A 19 -1.88 -11.13 -35.32
CA ILE A 19 -2.22 -11.69 -33.99
C ILE A 19 -3.18 -12.88 -34.14
N ILE A 20 -4.17 -12.78 -35.03
CA ILE A 20 -5.14 -13.86 -35.26
C ILE A 20 -4.48 -15.08 -35.92
N GLY A 21 -3.53 -14.86 -36.83
CA GLY A 21 -2.77 -15.92 -37.49
C GLY A 21 -1.91 -16.72 -36.51
N ASP A 22 -1.24 -16.04 -35.57
CA ASP A 22 -0.35 -16.66 -34.58
C ASP A 22 -1.13 -17.49 -33.53
N LEU A 23 -2.36 -17.09 -33.22
CA LEU A 23 -3.26 -17.85 -32.33
C LEU A 23 -3.83 -19.14 -32.95
N GLY A 24 -3.72 -19.32 -34.27
CA GLY A 24 -4.25 -20.48 -34.98
C GLY A 24 -3.32 -21.71 -35.00
N SER A 25 -2.08 -21.58 -34.51
CA SER A 25 -1.04 -22.61 -34.55
C SER A 25 -0.65 -23.03 -33.13
N VAL A 26 -1.47 -23.87 -32.50
CA VAL A 26 -1.13 -24.45 -31.18
C VAL A 26 -0.94 -25.95 -31.35
N ASP A 27 0.33 -26.37 -31.37
CA ASP A 27 0.71 -27.78 -31.28
C ASP A 27 0.39 -28.34 -29.89
N MET A 28 0.04 -29.63 -29.89
CA MET A 28 -0.68 -30.36 -28.84
C MET A 28 0.21 -30.80 -27.65
N ASP A 29 1.19 -29.99 -27.23
CA ASP A 29 2.13 -30.33 -26.15
C ASP A 29 1.91 -29.48 -24.87
N GLY A 30 0.71 -29.61 -24.30
CA GLY A 30 0.52 -29.76 -22.85
C GLY A 30 0.90 -28.64 -21.87
N TYR A 31 1.46 -27.51 -22.29
CA TYR A 31 1.66 -26.34 -21.41
C TYR A 31 0.60 -25.28 -21.70
N TYR A 32 -0.12 -24.90 -20.64
CA TYR A 32 -1.19 -23.90 -20.63
C TYR A 32 -0.69 -22.54 -21.16
N THR A 33 -0.67 -22.36 -22.48
CA THR A 33 -0.76 -21.05 -23.11
C THR A 33 -2.24 -20.69 -23.10
N GLY A 34 -2.58 -19.50 -22.57
CA GLY A 34 -3.96 -19.10 -22.35
C GLY A 34 -4.76 -19.19 -23.64
N ALA A 35 -5.57 -20.25 -23.77
CA ALA A 35 -6.44 -20.45 -24.91
C ALA A 35 -7.41 -19.27 -24.95
N VAL A 36 -7.23 -18.37 -25.91
CA VAL A 36 -8.16 -17.27 -26.18
C VAL A 36 -9.50 -17.92 -26.46
N HIS A 37 -10.49 -17.62 -25.62
CA HIS A 37 -11.78 -18.27 -25.72
C HIS A 37 -12.44 -17.83 -27.04
N LYS A 38 -13.19 -18.72 -27.69
CA LYS A 38 -13.88 -18.42 -28.97
C LYS A 38 -14.77 -17.17 -28.89
N SER A 39 -15.28 -16.85 -27.70
CA SER A 39 -16.03 -15.60 -27.44
C SER A 39 -15.19 -14.34 -27.63
N ASP A 40 -13.92 -14.38 -27.27
CA ASP A 40 -13.03 -13.21 -27.26
C ASP A 40 -12.63 -12.86 -28.70
N VAL A 41 -12.39 -13.89 -29.51
CA VAL A 41 -12.19 -13.74 -30.96
C VAL A 41 -13.42 -13.14 -31.64
N GLU A 42 -14.64 -13.60 -31.29
CA GLU A 42 -15.87 -13.02 -31.83
C GLU A 42 -16.14 -11.59 -31.32
N HIS A 43 -15.73 -11.26 -30.11
CA HIS A 43 -15.81 -9.91 -29.57
C HIS A 43 -14.85 -8.96 -30.33
N LEU A 44 -13.61 -9.38 -30.57
CA LEU A 44 -12.61 -8.63 -31.34
C LEU A 44 -13.08 -8.41 -32.79
N LYS A 45 -13.66 -9.42 -33.44
CA LYS A 45 -14.27 -9.26 -34.78
C LYS A 45 -15.38 -8.22 -34.81
N LYS A 46 -16.24 -8.19 -33.78
CA LYS A 46 -17.31 -7.17 -33.68
C LYS A 46 -16.77 -5.77 -33.48
N LEU A 47 -15.74 -5.61 -32.64
CA LEU A 47 -15.08 -4.31 -32.44
C LEU A 47 -14.41 -3.82 -33.71
N LEU A 48 -13.70 -4.71 -34.42
CA LEU A 48 -13.07 -4.38 -35.70
C LEU A 48 -14.11 -4.02 -36.77
N ALA A 49 -15.23 -4.75 -36.85
CA ALA A 49 -16.34 -4.41 -37.74
C ALA A 49 -16.97 -3.04 -37.40
N ALA A 50 -17.09 -2.69 -36.13
CA ALA A 50 -17.60 -1.38 -35.71
C ALA A 50 -16.63 -0.24 -36.03
N LEU A 51 -15.32 -0.47 -35.94
CA LEU A 51 -14.28 0.51 -36.28
C LEU A 51 -14.10 0.71 -37.79
N THR A 52 -14.36 -0.34 -38.58
CA THR A 52 -14.24 -0.33 -40.05
C THR A 52 -15.55 -0.02 -40.77
N ALA A 53 -16.68 -0.01 -40.04
CA ALA A 53 -17.94 0.43 -40.60
C ALA A 53 -17.78 1.86 -41.12
N PRO A 54 -18.16 2.14 -42.38
CA PRO A 54 -18.12 3.50 -42.90
C PRO A 54 -18.94 4.35 -41.95
N ALA A 55 -18.28 5.34 -41.32
CA ALA A 55 -18.93 6.25 -40.40
C ALA A 55 -20.25 6.68 -41.03
N PRO A 56 -21.40 6.54 -40.33
CA PRO A 56 -22.70 6.83 -40.91
C PRO A 56 -22.59 8.19 -41.56
N SER A 57 -22.71 8.23 -42.89
CA SER A 57 -22.35 9.38 -43.71
C SER A 57 -23.03 10.60 -43.09
N ALA A 58 -22.24 11.43 -42.43
CA ALA A 58 -22.71 12.61 -41.74
C ALA A 58 -23.38 13.46 -42.80
N SER A 59 -24.70 13.43 -42.83
CA SER A 59 -25.48 14.40 -43.56
C SER A 59 -25.02 15.75 -43.06
N VAL A 60 -24.58 16.60 -43.99
CA VAL A 60 -24.13 17.95 -43.72
C VAL A 60 -25.36 18.79 -43.35
N ALA A 61 -25.96 18.49 -42.20
CA ALA A 61 -26.89 19.36 -41.52
C ALA A 61 -26.05 20.54 -41.04
N GLY A 62 -26.41 21.75 -41.49
CA GLY A 62 -25.77 22.97 -41.02
C GLY A 62 -25.65 22.93 -39.50
N GLU A 63 -24.43 23.15 -39.01
CA GLU A 63 -24.02 23.05 -37.61
C GLU A 63 -25.04 23.80 -36.73
N ALA A 64 -26.02 23.06 -36.21
CA ALA A 64 -27.04 23.64 -35.36
C ALA A 64 -26.31 24.08 -34.11
N LYS A 65 -26.19 25.41 -33.94
CA LYS A 65 -25.58 25.99 -32.74
C LYS A 65 -26.29 25.38 -31.55
N THR A 66 -25.54 24.63 -30.76
CA THR A 66 -26.08 24.00 -29.57
C THR A 66 -26.39 25.11 -28.58
N GLU A 67 -27.67 25.32 -28.29
CA GLU A 67 -28.13 26.27 -27.29
C GLU A 67 -28.41 25.52 -25.99
N TRP A 68 -27.80 25.96 -24.89
CA TRP A 68 -28.07 25.42 -23.54
C TRP A 68 -28.98 26.39 -22.79
N ARG A 69 -30.07 25.88 -22.21
CA ARG A 69 -31.01 26.71 -21.44
C ARG A 69 -31.06 26.24 -19.99
N CYS A 70 -30.86 27.15 -19.05
CA CYS A 70 -30.96 26.83 -17.64
C CYS A 70 -32.43 26.75 -17.21
N PHE A 71 -32.83 25.66 -16.55
CA PHE A 71 -34.21 25.48 -16.10
C PHE A 71 -34.61 26.44 -14.97
N HIS A 72 -33.65 26.89 -14.15
CA HIS A 72 -33.93 27.70 -12.96
C HIS A 72 -34.08 29.20 -13.28
N CYS A 73 -33.19 29.75 -14.11
CA CYS A 73 -33.23 31.17 -14.49
C CYS A 73 -33.68 31.42 -15.94
N SER A 74 -33.90 30.36 -16.73
CA SER A 74 -34.27 30.44 -18.15
C SER A 74 -33.25 31.11 -19.07
N GLU A 75 -32.06 31.42 -18.56
CA GLU A 75 -30.93 32.00 -19.32
C GLU A 75 -30.47 31.02 -20.41
N VAL A 76 -30.13 31.57 -21.57
CA VAL A 76 -29.68 30.80 -22.75
C VAL A 76 -28.22 31.08 -22.98
N PHE A 77 -27.43 30.01 -23.08
CA PHE A 77 -26.02 30.04 -23.37
C PHE A 77 -25.80 29.47 -24.79
N THR A 78 -25.14 30.24 -25.63
CA THR A 78 -24.69 29.79 -26.95
C THR A 78 -23.25 29.32 -26.94
N ASP A 79 -22.49 29.70 -25.90
CA ASP A 79 -21.09 29.39 -25.75
C ASP A 79 -20.90 28.33 -24.67
N ARG A 80 -20.21 27.24 -25.05
CA ARG A 80 -19.90 26.14 -24.13
C ARG A 80 -19.21 26.59 -22.84
N PRO A 81 -18.18 27.46 -22.85
CA PRO A 81 -17.53 27.91 -21.61
C PRO A 81 -18.47 28.70 -20.68
N CYS A 82 -19.43 29.44 -21.24
CA CYS A 82 -20.43 30.16 -20.47
C CYS A 82 -21.43 29.19 -19.83
N ALA A 83 -21.88 28.18 -20.60
CA ALA A 83 -22.72 27.11 -20.09
C ALA A 83 -22.01 26.32 -18.98
N GLU A 84 -20.76 25.88 -19.19
CA GLU A 84 -19.96 25.15 -18.20
C GLU A 84 -19.74 25.97 -16.92
N ARG A 85 -19.54 27.30 -17.02
CA ARG A 85 -19.44 28.14 -15.82
C ARG A 85 -20.76 28.21 -15.04
N HIS A 86 -21.89 28.23 -15.75
CA HIS A 86 -23.21 28.27 -15.15
C HIS A 86 -23.58 26.92 -14.53
N PHE A 87 -23.56 25.83 -15.29
CA PHE A 87 -24.00 24.51 -14.84
C PHE A 87 -22.97 23.77 -13.99
N GLY A 88 -21.68 24.03 -14.22
CA GLY A 88 -20.59 23.17 -13.76
C GLY A 88 -20.18 22.17 -14.85
N ARG A 89 -19.15 21.38 -14.55
CA ARG A 89 -18.59 20.40 -15.49
C ARG A 89 -19.41 19.11 -15.60
N ASP A 90 -20.13 18.76 -14.54
CA ASP A 90 -20.94 17.55 -14.42
C ASP A 90 -22.36 17.89 -13.96
N GLU A 91 -23.28 16.93 -14.13
CA GLU A 91 -24.70 17.05 -13.75
C GLU A 91 -24.92 17.12 -12.23
N GLY A 92 -23.89 16.78 -11.43
CA GLY A 92 -23.94 16.81 -9.97
C GLY A 92 -23.60 18.17 -9.37
N LYS A 93 -23.01 19.09 -10.14
CA LYS A 93 -22.69 20.44 -9.66
C LYS A 93 -23.95 21.29 -9.52
N THR A 94 -23.96 22.15 -8.50
CA THR A 94 -25.04 23.12 -8.32
C THR A 94 -24.90 24.24 -9.36
N PRO A 95 -25.96 24.59 -10.12
CA PRO A 95 -25.90 25.67 -11.09
C PRO A 95 -25.75 27.04 -10.42
N ALA A 96 -25.05 27.95 -11.09
CA ALA A 96 -24.65 29.26 -10.57
C ALA A 96 -25.84 30.13 -10.11
N CYS A 97 -26.97 30.06 -10.81
CA CYS A 97 -28.18 30.80 -10.44
C CYS A 97 -28.79 30.41 -9.08
N ILE A 98 -28.46 29.22 -8.54
CA ILE A 98 -28.91 28.76 -7.23
C ILE A 98 -27.94 29.22 -6.12
N ILE A 99 -26.66 29.43 -6.46
CA ILE A 99 -25.62 29.82 -5.51
C ILE A 99 -25.81 31.30 -5.15
N LYS A 100 -26.41 31.56 -3.97
CA LYS A 100 -26.71 32.91 -3.51
C LYS A 100 -25.44 33.74 -3.29
N GLY A 101 -25.44 34.98 -3.81
CA GLY A 101 -24.38 35.96 -3.52
C GLY A 101 -23.05 35.72 -4.25
N ALA A 102 -23.04 34.86 -5.26
CA ALA A 102 -21.85 34.62 -6.05
C ALA A 102 -21.78 35.59 -7.23
N ASP A 103 -21.06 36.68 -7.05
CA ASP A 103 -20.69 37.58 -8.14
C ASP A 103 -19.91 36.79 -9.22
N GLY A 104 -19.97 37.23 -10.48
CA GLY A 104 -19.35 36.49 -11.60
C GLY A 104 -17.86 36.16 -11.42
N GLY A 105 -17.12 36.99 -10.67
CA GLY A 105 -15.74 36.71 -10.28
C GLY A 105 -15.61 35.57 -9.27
N LEU A 106 -16.48 35.53 -8.26
CA LEU A 106 -16.50 34.45 -7.26
C LEU A 106 -16.93 33.12 -7.90
N LEU A 107 -17.92 33.14 -8.79
CA LEU A 107 -18.33 31.95 -9.55
C LEU A 107 -17.17 31.39 -10.38
N ARG A 108 -16.40 32.26 -11.03
CA ARG A 108 -15.22 31.82 -11.79
C ARG A 108 -14.18 31.17 -10.88
N ALA A 109 -13.84 31.81 -9.76
CA ALA A 109 -12.89 31.25 -8.80
C ALA A 109 -13.38 29.91 -8.22
N LEU A 110 -14.68 29.78 -7.96
CA LEU A 110 -15.29 28.53 -7.51
C LEU A 110 -15.15 27.42 -8.54
N ARG A 111 -15.48 27.69 -9.81
CA ARG A 111 -15.35 26.69 -10.90
C ARG A 111 -13.90 26.31 -11.16
N ASP A 112 -12.98 27.27 -11.08
CA ASP A 112 -11.54 27.00 -11.20
C ASP A 112 -11.07 26.10 -10.04
N ALA A 113 -11.54 26.33 -8.82
CA ALA A 113 -11.25 25.48 -7.66
C ALA A 113 -11.86 24.08 -7.77
N GLU A 114 -13.09 23.95 -8.28
CA GLU A 114 -13.71 22.65 -8.57
C GLU A 114 -12.89 21.85 -9.60
N ASN A 115 -12.46 22.50 -10.68
CA ASN A 115 -11.63 21.86 -11.71
C ASN A 115 -10.29 21.38 -11.14
N GLN A 116 -9.64 22.20 -10.30
CA GLN A 116 -8.39 21.83 -9.63
C GLN A 116 -8.60 20.65 -8.65
N ALA A 117 -9.74 20.62 -7.96
CA ALA A 117 -10.07 19.52 -7.06
C ALA A 117 -10.29 18.21 -7.84
N ASP A 118 -11.05 18.26 -8.94
CA ASP A 118 -11.29 17.10 -9.81
C ASP A 118 -9.97 16.58 -10.42
N GLU A 119 -9.08 17.50 -10.85
CA GLU A 119 -7.74 17.15 -11.35
C GLU A 119 -6.89 16.50 -10.25
N ALA A 120 -6.89 17.05 -9.04
CA ALA A 120 -6.17 16.47 -7.90
C ALA A 120 -6.69 15.07 -7.54
N ILE A 121 -8.00 14.86 -7.56
CA ILE A 121 -8.64 13.55 -7.34
C ILE A 121 -8.20 12.57 -8.42
N ALA A 122 -8.24 12.98 -9.69
CA ALA A 122 -7.77 12.15 -10.81
C ALA A 122 -6.29 11.77 -10.64
N LEU A 123 -5.43 12.72 -10.27
CA LEU A 123 -4.00 12.49 -10.01
C LEU A 123 -3.73 11.55 -8.83
N MET A 124 -4.56 11.61 -7.79
CA MET A 124 -4.49 10.68 -6.65
C MET A 124 -4.89 9.27 -7.08
N HIS A 125 -5.95 9.13 -7.89
CA HIS A 125 -6.43 7.84 -8.37
C HIS A 125 -5.54 7.20 -9.43
N SER A 126 -4.84 7.97 -10.25
CA SER A 126 -3.88 7.44 -11.22
C SER A 126 -2.59 6.93 -10.59
N GLU A 127 -2.49 6.91 -9.24
CA GLU A 127 -1.29 6.59 -8.47
C GLU A 127 -0.04 7.35 -8.97
N SER A 128 -0.26 8.47 -9.67
CA SER A 128 0.79 9.18 -10.40
C SER A 128 1.44 10.26 -9.54
N THR A 129 0.96 10.46 -8.32
CA THR A 129 1.57 11.37 -7.35
C THR A 129 3.00 10.91 -7.03
N ASP A 130 3.91 11.87 -6.83
CA ASP A 130 5.31 11.54 -6.53
C ASP A 130 5.46 10.75 -5.23
N VAL A 131 4.54 10.97 -4.28
CA VAL A 131 4.45 10.20 -3.04
C VAL A 131 4.07 8.75 -3.31
N ALA A 132 3.03 8.49 -4.12
CA ALA A 132 2.65 7.13 -4.49
C ALA A 132 3.78 6.41 -5.24
N LYS A 133 4.43 7.09 -6.19
CA LYS A 133 5.62 6.55 -6.89
C LYS A 133 6.77 6.26 -5.94
N ALA A 134 7.06 7.14 -4.99
CA ALA A 134 8.12 6.94 -4.00
C ALA A 134 7.80 5.75 -3.09
N TYR A 135 6.56 5.65 -2.62
CA TYR A 135 6.07 4.52 -1.83
C TYR A 135 6.17 3.20 -2.61
N GLY A 136 5.72 3.16 -3.86
CA GLY A 136 5.82 1.98 -4.71
C GLY A 136 7.26 1.52 -4.91
N ARG A 137 8.19 2.47 -5.14
CA ARG A 137 9.64 2.15 -5.22
C ARG A 137 10.18 1.61 -3.91
N ALA A 138 9.80 2.17 -2.77
CA ALA A 138 10.23 1.69 -1.46
C ALA A 138 9.69 0.28 -1.17
N SER A 139 8.40 0.05 -1.44
CA SER A 139 7.77 -1.26 -1.28
C SER A 139 8.42 -2.31 -2.18
N ALA A 140 8.68 -2.00 -3.45
CA ALA A 140 9.34 -2.92 -4.37
C ALA A 140 10.74 -3.32 -3.89
N ARG A 141 11.55 -2.35 -3.43
CA ARG A 141 12.87 -2.64 -2.84
C ARG A 141 12.77 -3.52 -1.60
N HIS A 142 11.77 -3.27 -0.76
CA HIS A 142 11.56 -4.08 0.45
C HIS A 142 11.19 -5.53 0.10
N THR A 143 10.28 -5.74 -0.84
CA THR A 143 9.91 -7.08 -1.32
C THR A 143 11.10 -7.81 -1.93
N GLN A 144 11.90 -7.13 -2.76
CA GLN A 144 13.13 -7.70 -3.32
C GLN A 144 14.13 -8.08 -2.24
N ALA A 145 14.29 -7.25 -1.20
CA ALA A 145 15.18 -7.55 -0.08
C ALA A 145 14.69 -8.78 0.72
N LEU A 146 13.38 -8.94 0.90
CA LEU A 146 12.80 -10.13 1.54
C LEU A 146 13.06 -11.39 0.70
N MET A 147 12.79 -11.33 -0.61
CA MET A 147 13.06 -12.46 -1.53
C MET A 147 14.53 -12.87 -1.50
N ALA A 148 15.45 -11.91 -1.58
CA ALA A 148 16.88 -12.19 -1.52
C ALA A 148 17.31 -12.81 -0.18
N ALA A 149 16.70 -12.38 0.93
CA ALA A 149 16.97 -12.96 2.26
C ALA A 149 16.42 -14.39 2.38
N GLU A 150 15.23 -14.65 1.83
CA GLU A 150 14.64 -15.99 1.77
C GLU A 150 15.48 -16.94 0.92
N GLU A 151 15.92 -16.50 -0.26
CA GLU A 151 16.80 -17.26 -1.17
C GLU A 151 18.14 -17.60 -0.51
N ALA A 152 18.79 -16.61 0.11
CA ALA A 152 20.05 -16.84 0.83
C ALA A 152 19.87 -17.82 2.00
N GLY A 153 18.74 -17.74 2.72
CA GLY A 153 18.39 -18.69 3.78
C GLY A 153 18.16 -20.10 3.25
N TYR A 154 17.48 -20.23 2.11
CA TYR A 154 17.23 -21.50 1.44
C TYR A 154 18.53 -22.16 0.95
N GLU A 155 19.40 -21.40 0.30
CA GLU A 155 20.71 -21.89 -0.15
C GLU A 155 21.57 -22.39 1.02
N LYS A 156 21.60 -21.63 2.12
CA LYS A 156 22.27 -22.05 3.34
C LYS A 156 21.67 -23.36 3.88
N GLY A 157 20.34 -23.45 3.94
CA GLY A 157 19.66 -24.67 4.38
C GLY A 157 19.98 -25.89 3.51
N LEU A 158 20.11 -25.71 2.19
CA LEU A 158 20.55 -26.77 1.28
C LEU A 158 22.02 -27.16 1.50
N ALA A 159 22.91 -26.19 1.76
CA ALA A 159 24.31 -26.46 2.06
C ALA A 159 24.45 -27.24 3.36
N ASP A 160 23.79 -26.80 4.43
CA ASP A 160 23.75 -27.47 5.73
C ASP A 160 23.16 -28.89 5.58
N GLY A 161 22.08 -29.03 4.81
CA GLY A 161 21.47 -30.34 4.50
C GLY A 161 22.39 -31.30 3.76
N ARG A 162 23.28 -30.80 2.88
CA ARG A 162 24.30 -31.62 2.19
C ARG A 162 25.51 -31.92 3.07
N ALA A 163 25.86 -31.00 3.96
CA ALA A 163 27.00 -31.12 4.86
C ALA A 163 26.74 -32.08 6.03
N LEU A 164 25.47 -32.29 6.39
CA LEU A 164 25.09 -33.35 7.32
C LEU A 164 25.62 -34.68 6.76
N PRO A 165 26.54 -35.36 7.47
CA PRO A 165 26.99 -36.67 7.04
C PRO A 165 25.75 -37.54 6.92
N SER A 166 25.57 -38.18 5.77
CA SER A 166 24.57 -39.23 5.61
C SER A 166 24.94 -40.29 6.63
N ASN A 167 24.36 -40.22 7.83
CA ASN A 167 24.70 -41.11 8.92
C ASN A 167 24.34 -42.52 8.43
N PRO A 168 25.32 -43.35 8.04
CA PRO A 168 25.03 -44.66 7.46
C PRO A 168 24.50 -45.60 8.55
N ASP A 169 24.70 -45.23 9.81
CA ASP A 169 24.19 -45.89 11.01
C ASP A 169 22.94 -45.20 11.56
N ALA A 170 22.28 -44.30 10.80
CA ALA A 170 20.95 -43.85 11.16
C ALA A 170 20.08 -45.11 11.23
N PRO A 171 19.63 -45.52 12.44
CA PRO A 171 18.94 -46.79 12.60
C PRO A 171 17.74 -46.77 11.67
N ASP A 172 17.68 -47.79 10.80
CA ASP A 172 16.59 -48.00 9.86
C ASP A 172 15.29 -47.74 10.61
N ARG A 173 14.56 -46.69 10.20
CA ARG A 173 13.53 -45.99 10.99
C ARG A 173 12.88 -46.93 12.00
N VAL A 174 13.30 -46.82 13.26
CA VAL A 174 12.88 -47.69 14.34
C VAL A 174 11.35 -47.76 14.33
N THR A 175 10.79 -48.91 13.95
CA THR A 175 9.36 -49.24 14.01
C THR A 175 8.89 -49.49 15.44
N GLU A 176 9.72 -49.20 16.44
CA GLU A 176 9.47 -49.53 17.84
C GLU A 176 9.60 -48.27 18.70
N GLY A 177 8.48 -47.84 19.29
CA GLY A 177 8.48 -46.82 20.34
C GLY A 177 7.36 -45.77 20.29
N GLU A 178 6.10 -46.17 20.10
CA GLU A 178 4.94 -45.29 20.34
C GLU A 178 4.94 -44.66 21.76
N GLY A 179 5.61 -45.28 22.73
CA GLY A 179 5.66 -44.80 24.12
C GLY A 179 6.45 -43.50 24.33
N GLU A 180 7.55 -43.28 23.61
CA GLU A 180 8.42 -42.10 23.86
C GLU A 180 7.94 -40.85 23.10
N ARG A 181 7.28 -41.06 21.95
CA ARG A 181 6.61 -39.98 21.21
C ARG A 181 5.40 -39.40 21.96
N ILE A 182 4.74 -40.19 22.81
CA ILE A 182 3.64 -39.70 23.65
C ILE A 182 4.18 -38.73 24.71
N ALA A 183 5.33 -39.02 25.34
CA ALA A 183 5.90 -38.17 26.39
C ALA A 183 6.30 -36.77 25.90
N ILE A 184 6.94 -36.66 24.72
CA ILE A 184 7.31 -35.35 24.15
C ILE A 184 6.07 -34.60 23.66
N ARG A 185 5.09 -35.30 23.08
CA ARG A 185 3.83 -34.68 22.66
C ARG A 185 3.06 -34.13 23.86
N ASP A 186 3.00 -34.88 24.96
CA ASP A 186 2.29 -34.49 26.17
C ASP A 186 3.00 -33.33 26.88
N TYR A 187 4.34 -33.29 26.86
CA TYR A 187 5.12 -32.16 27.37
C TYR A 187 4.89 -30.87 26.55
N LEU A 188 4.92 -30.96 25.22
CA LEU A 188 4.62 -29.83 24.33
C LEU A 188 3.16 -29.36 24.46
N PHE A 189 2.22 -30.29 24.66
CA PHE A 189 0.82 -29.96 24.88
C PHE A 189 0.63 -29.23 26.22
N ALA A 190 1.31 -29.67 27.29
CA ALA A 190 1.29 -29.03 28.60
C ALA A 190 1.88 -27.60 28.55
N CYS A 191 3.02 -27.40 27.88
CA CYS A 191 3.60 -26.06 27.69
C CYS A 191 2.66 -25.13 26.89
N SER A 192 1.99 -25.64 25.84
CA SER A 192 1.04 -24.84 25.07
C SER A 192 -0.21 -24.48 25.88
N ALA A 193 -0.66 -25.40 26.75
CA ALA A 193 -1.82 -25.19 27.60
C ALA A 193 -1.54 -24.12 28.67
N GLU A 194 -0.35 -24.13 29.26
CA GLU A 194 0.08 -23.12 30.25
C GLU A 194 0.22 -21.73 29.59
N ALA A 195 0.81 -21.66 28.39
CA ALA A 195 0.93 -20.42 27.61
C ALA A 195 -0.44 -19.85 27.20
N ASN A 196 -1.38 -20.71 26.79
CA ASN A 196 -2.76 -20.28 26.51
C ASN A 196 -3.48 -19.83 27.77
N ARG A 197 -3.26 -20.49 28.91
CA ARG A 197 -3.87 -20.12 30.19
C ARG A 197 -3.36 -18.75 30.68
N GLN A 198 -2.08 -18.45 30.48
CA GLN A 198 -1.52 -17.12 30.74
C GLN A 198 -2.07 -16.07 29.76
N SER A 199 -2.14 -16.38 28.46
CA SER A 199 -2.71 -15.49 27.44
C SER A 199 -4.17 -15.13 27.72
N LEU A 200 -4.98 -16.08 28.22
CA LEU A 200 -6.37 -15.83 28.62
C LEU A 200 -6.49 -14.94 29.86
N LYS A 201 -5.56 -15.04 30.82
CA LYS A 201 -5.49 -14.11 31.97
C LYS A 201 -5.15 -12.68 31.53
N PHE A 202 -4.32 -12.51 30.51
CA PHE A 202 -4.02 -11.20 29.92
C PHE A 202 -5.17 -10.66 29.06
N ALA A 203 -5.89 -11.53 28.34
CA ALA A 203 -7.06 -11.15 27.56
C ALA A 203 -8.24 -10.70 28.44
N SER A 204 -8.44 -11.32 29.61
CA SER A 204 -9.46 -10.89 30.58
C SER A 204 -9.12 -9.56 31.29
N ALA A 205 -7.87 -9.09 31.20
CA ALA A 205 -7.44 -7.79 31.70
C ALA A 205 -7.62 -6.63 30.68
N GLY A 206 -8.29 -6.87 29.55
CA GLY A 206 -8.81 -5.80 28.68
C GLY A 206 -7.82 -5.15 27.71
N ASN A 207 -6.64 -5.72 27.48
CA ASN A 207 -5.63 -5.15 26.56
C ASN A 207 -5.42 -6.04 25.32
N ARG A 208 -6.22 -5.83 24.27
CA ARG A 208 -6.16 -6.62 23.02
C ARG A 208 -4.90 -6.41 22.18
N LEU A 209 -4.16 -5.31 22.36
CA LEU A 209 -2.91 -5.05 21.62
C LEU A 209 -1.74 -5.91 22.12
N ILE A 210 -1.65 -6.20 23.42
CA ILE A 210 -0.54 -6.98 24.01
C ILE A 210 -0.61 -8.47 23.63
N ALA A 211 -1.81 -9.00 23.38
CA ALA A 211 -2.01 -10.41 23.03
C ALA A 211 -1.44 -10.78 21.64
N ARG A 212 -1.30 -9.79 20.73
CA ARG A 212 -0.72 -10.02 19.39
C ARG A 212 0.81 -10.05 19.43
N ASP A 213 1.42 -9.26 20.31
CA ASP A 213 2.88 -9.24 20.52
C ASP A 213 3.36 -10.46 21.30
N CYS A 214 2.58 -10.94 22.28
CA CYS A 214 2.91 -12.12 23.08
C CYS A 214 3.04 -13.41 22.23
N LYS A 215 2.27 -13.55 21.14
CA LYS A 215 2.41 -14.69 20.20
C LYS A 215 3.72 -14.66 19.41
N THR A 216 4.20 -13.46 19.09
CA THR A 216 5.45 -13.26 18.34
C THR A 216 6.65 -13.47 19.25
N GLU A 217 6.57 -12.98 20.50
CA GLU A 217 7.58 -13.20 21.53
C GLU A 217 7.66 -14.66 21.97
N CYS A 218 6.54 -15.37 22.10
CA CYS A 218 6.53 -16.80 22.46
C CYS A 218 7.17 -17.68 21.38
N LYS A 219 7.09 -17.26 20.10
CA LYS A 219 7.75 -17.92 18.96
C LYS A 219 9.25 -17.61 18.94
N ALA A 220 9.65 -16.39 19.34
CA ALA A 220 11.05 -16.03 19.51
C ALA A 220 11.69 -16.78 20.70
N TYR A 221 10.97 -16.93 21.82
CA TYR A 221 11.45 -17.66 22.99
C TYR A 221 11.59 -19.17 22.74
N SER A 222 10.66 -19.81 22.03
CA SER A 222 10.80 -21.23 21.68
C SER A 222 11.94 -21.48 20.70
N THR A 223 12.18 -20.54 19.78
CA THR A 223 13.31 -20.59 18.85
C THR A 223 14.64 -20.35 19.58
N ALA A 224 14.69 -19.41 20.52
CA ALA A 224 15.88 -19.13 21.33
C ALA A 224 16.20 -20.28 22.29
N ALA A 225 15.20 -20.91 22.91
CA ALA A 225 15.39 -22.08 23.77
C ALA A 225 15.94 -23.28 22.96
N ALA A 226 15.42 -23.51 21.75
CA ALA A 226 15.93 -24.54 20.85
C ALA A 226 17.35 -24.24 20.31
N MET A 227 17.77 -22.97 20.30
CA MET A 227 19.13 -22.55 19.93
C MET A 227 20.12 -22.65 21.10
N ILE A 228 19.68 -22.38 22.33
CA ILE A 228 20.52 -22.45 23.54
C ILE A 228 20.91 -23.90 23.89
N GLU A 229 20.07 -24.87 23.58
CA GLU A 229 20.36 -26.30 23.84
C GLU A 229 21.38 -26.92 22.87
N ARG A 230 21.77 -26.24 21.78
CA ARG A 230 22.50 -26.88 20.67
C ARG A 230 23.99 -26.61 20.52
N GLU A 231 24.61 -25.55 21.06
CA GLU A 231 26.08 -25.44 21.04
C GLU A 231 26.65 -24.22 21.81
N ASP A 232 27.68 -24.50 22.61
CA ASP A 232 28.80 -23.68 23.09
C ASP A 232 28.61 -22.17 23.38
N HIS A 233 28.36 -21.86 24.65
CA HIS A 233 28.20 -20.51 25.23
C HIS A 233 29.44 -19.59 25.12
N ALA A 234 30.58 -20.06 24.62
CA ALA A 234 31.87 -19.35 24.73
C ALA A 234 32.14 -18.33 23.61
N SER A 235 31.42 -18.37 22.47
CA SER A 235 31.73 -17.52 21.31
C SER A 235 30.84 -16.27 21.16
N TYR A 236 29.77 -16.15 21.96
CA TYR A 236 28.85 -15.02 21.88
C TYR A 236 29.32 -13.85 22.76
N ARG A 237 30.30 -13.08 22.26
CA ARG A 237 30.74 -11.82 22.87
C ARG A 237 29.73 -10.72 22.52
N PRO A 238 29.05 -10.08 23.49
CA PRO A 238 27.80 -9.43 23.16
C PRO A 238 27.97 -7.94 22.84
N LEU A 239 27.34 -7.49 21.75
CA LEU A 239 26.76 -6.14 21.64
C LEU A 239 25.44 -6.06 22.45
N ALA A 240 25.31 -6.84 23.53
CA ALA A 240 24.16 -6.78 24.42
C ALA A 240 24.35 -5.56 25.30
N THR A 241 23.74 -4.46 24.87
CA THR A 241 23.10 -3.54 25.80
C THR A 241 22.34 -4.41 26.80
N THR A 242 22.74 -4.40 28.07
CA THR A 242 22.10 -5.24 29.08
C THR A 242 20.61 -4.90 29.10
N PRO A 243 19.70 -5.86 29.37
CA PRO A 243 18.27 -5.58 29.49
C PRO A 243 17.98 -4.41 30.44
N ALA A 244 18.80 -4.23 31.49
CA ALA A 244 18.74 -3.09 32.39
C ALA A 244 18.99 -1.74 31.69
N ARG A 245 19.99 -1.65 30.81
CA ARG A 245 20.30 -0.42 30.08
C ARG A 245 19.23 -0.08 29.03
N LEU A 246 18.68 -1.09 28.35
CA LEU A 246 17.54 -0.87 27.46
C LEU A 246 16.30 -0.40 28.22
N LEU A 247 16.08 -0.90 29.43
CA LEU A 247 14.97 -0.46 30.28
C LEU A 247 15.15 1.01 30.69
N GLU A 248 16.36 1.40 31.07
CA GLU A 248 16.71 2.78 31.44
C GLU A 248 16.57 3.75 30.24
N GLU A 249 17.04 3.36 29.06
CA GLU A 249 16.89 4.15 27.82
C GLU A 249 15.40 4.30 27.42
N ASN A 250 14.59 3.25 27.59
CA ASN A 250 13.14 3.32 27.33
C ASN A 250 12.39 4.18 28.34
N GLU A 251 12.77 4.13 29.62
CA GLU A 251 12.15 4.96 30.66
C GLU A 251 12.48 6.43 30.46
N ALA A 252 13.73 6.75 30.07
CA ALA A 252 14.14 8.10 29.69
C ALA A 252 13.39 8.62 28.46
N LEU A 253 13.22 7.81 27.41
CA LEU A 253 12.43 8.16 26.23
C LEU A 253 10.97 8.39 26.59
N ARG A 254 10.38 7.54 27.42
CA ARG A 254 8.99 7.68 27.87
C ARG A 254 8.81 8.96 28.69
N ALA A 255 9.71 9.26 29.62
CA ALA A 255 9.67 10.49 30.39
C ALA A 255 9.80 11.75 29.51
N ALA A 256 10.66 11.71 28.48
CA ALA A 256 10.82 12.80 27.53
C ALA A 256 9.60 13.00 26.60
N LEU A 257 8.88 11.92 26.28
CA LEU A 257 7.72 11.95 25.39
C LEU A 257 6.38 12.10 26.14
N GLU A 258 6.34 11.91 27.46
CA GLU A 258 5.13 12.02 28.29
C GLU A 258 4.34 13.33 28.07
N PRO A 259 4.97 14.52 27.94
CA PRO A 259 4.24 15.75 27.63
C PRO A 259 3.50 15.69 26.28
N PHE A 260 4.03 14.98 25.30
CA PHE A 260 3.44 14.83 23.97
C PHE A 260 2.31 13.78 23.98
N VAL A 261 2.49 12.69 24.71
CA VAL A 261 1.48 11.61 24.83
C VAL A 261 0.23 12.09 25.59
N ARG A 262 0.41 12.92 26.63
CA ARG A 262 -0.69 13.45 27.43
C ARG A 262 -1.61 14.42 26.67
N HIS A 263 -1.15 14.95 25.53
CA HIS A 263 -1.83 16.04 24.83
C HIS A 263 -2.35 15.68 23.42
N GLY A 264 -2.29 14.41 23.03
CA GLY A 264 -2.82 13.94 21.74
C GLY A 264 -1.84 14.12 20.57
N ARG A 265 -2.23 13.62 19.39
CA ARG A 265 -1.34 13.40 18.23
C ARG A 265 -0.64 14.68 17.77
N ALA A 266 0.67 14.79 18.03
CA ALA A 266 1.48 15.86 17.48
C ALA A 266 1.63 15.71 15.95
N ILE A 267 1.00 16.59 15.18
CA ILE A 267 1.18 16.70 13.72
C ILE A 267 1.75 18.08 13.41
N GLY A 268 3.05 18.13 13.13
CA GLY A 268 3.76 19.29 12.57
C GLY A 268 4.46 20.18 13.61
N ALA A 269 5.75 20.43 13.37
CA ALA A 269 6.49 21.56 13.95
C ALA A 269 7.12 22.33 12.78
N PHE A 270 6.77 23.61 12.63
CA PHE A 270 7.40 24.51 11.65
C PHE A 270 8.19 25.60 12.36
N SER A 271 9.26 26.02 11.66
CA SER A 271 10.20 27.12 11.92
C SER A 271 11.50 26.74 12.62
N GLY A 272 12.60 27.27 12.07
CA GLY A 272 13.96 27.17 12.59
C GLY A 272 14.12 27.75 13.99
N ASP A 273 15.35 27.69 14.50
CA ASP A 273 15.78 27.64 15.91
C ASP A 273 15.22 28.69 16.91
N ASN A 274 14.35 29.62 16.49
CA ASN A 274 13.85 30.73 17.32
C ASN A 274 12.31 30.94 17.30
N GLY A 275 11.51 29.97 16.83
CA GLY A 275 10.03 30.09 16.83
C GLY A 275 9.34 29.44 18.05
N PRO A 276 8.15 29.90 18.47
CA PRO A 276 7.34 29.18 19.46
C PRO A 276 6.94 27.80 18.89
N TYR A 277 7.28 26.73 19.60
CA TYR A 277 6.84 25.39 19.25
C TYR A 277 5.38 25.23 19.63
N TRP A 278 4.57 24.70 18.74
CA TRP A 278 3.17 24.41 19.03
C TRP A 278 2.84 22.98 18.63
N ILE A 279 1.90 22.38 19.35
CA ILE A 279 1.30 21.10 19.02
C ILE A 279 -0.18 21.31 18.72
N MET A 280 -0.67 20.58 17.73
CA MET A 280 -2.10 20.51 17.43
C MET A 280 -2.70 19.40 18.29
N THR A 281 -3.67 19.74 19.12
CA THR A 281 -4.44 18.79 19.93
C THR A 281 -5.89 18.75 19.43
N ASP A 282 -6.68 17.80 19.93
CA ASP A 282 -8.12 17.73 19.65
C ASP A 282 -8.88 18.99 20.16
N GLU A 283 -8.24 19.80 21.01
CA GLU A 283 -8.76 21.05 21.58
C GLU A 283 -8.21 22.31 20.88
N GLY A 284 -7.35 22.17 19.86
CA GLY A 284 -6.76 23.26 19.09
C GLY A 284 -5.23 23.39 19.22
N HIS A 285 -4.69 24.56 18.89
CA HIS A 285 -3.25 24.83 18.99
C HIS A 285 -2.84 25.11 20.44
N ARG A 286 -1.76 24.47 20.90
CA ARG A 286 -1.16 24.73 22.20
C ARG A 286 0.33 24.97 22.09
N ASP A 287 0.81 26.01 22.75
CA ASP A 287 2.24 26.30 22.83
C ASP A 287 2.95 25.26 23.69
N VAL A 288 4.06 24.74 23.18
CA VAL A 288 5.00 23.87 23.89
C VAL A 288 6.21 24.71 24.29
N PRO A 289 6.58 24.74 25.57
CA PRO A 289 7.81 25.40 26.00
C PRO A 289 9.02 24.87 25.22
N ALA A 290 9.90 25.77 24.77
CA ALA A 290 11.10 25.40 24.01
C ALA A 290 11.98 24.37 24.73
N ALA A 291 12.08 24.47 26.06
CA ALA A 291 12.82 23.51 26.87
C ALA A 291 12.31 22.07 26.72
N ASP A 292 10.99 21.88 26.69
CA ASP A 292 10.37 20.55 26.58
C ASP A 292 10.57 19.97 25.18
N PHE A 293 10.47 20.81 24.15
CA PHE A 293 10.76 20.41 22.77
C PHE A 293 12.23 20.00 22.58
N HIS A 294 13.18 20.78 23.10
CA HIS A 294 14.59 20.45 23.02
C HIS A 294 14.95 19.19 23.79
N ALA A 295 14.35 18.96 24.96
CA ALA A 295 14.54 17.73 25.73
C ALA A 295 14.08 16.49 24.96
N ALA A 296 12.89 16.55 24.34
CA ALA A 296 12.38 15.45 23.51
C ALA A 296 13.23 15.21 22.25
N ARG A 297 13.66 16.29 21.58
CA ARG A 297 14.54 16.20 20.40
C ARG A 297 15.91 15.60 20.76
N ALA A 298 16.49 15.96 21.90
CA ALA A 298 17.74 15.40 22.39
C ALA A 298 17.60 13.90 22.73
N ALA A 299 16.49 13.50 23.37
CA ALA A 299 16.21 12.11 23.70
C ALA A 299 16.05 11.21 22.45
N LEU A 300 15.51 11.76 21.36
CA LEU A 300 15.38 11.05 20.07
C LEU A 300 16.68 11.00 19.24
N GLY A 301 17.81 11.45 19.80
CA GLY A 301 19.11 11.45 19.10
C GLY A 301 19.25 12.54 18.04
N GLY A 302 18.33 13.51 17.98
CA GLY A 302 18.35 14.64 17.07
C GLY A 302 19.27 15.77 17.53
N GLY A 303 20.56 15.47 17.75
CA GLY A 303 21.56 16.50 18.08
C GLY A 303 21.58 17.62 17.03
N ALA A 304 21.78 18.86 17.47
CA ALA A 304 21.91 20.02 16.58
C ALA A 304 23.06 19.78 15.60
N LYS A 305 22.73 19.71 14.31
CA LYS A 305 23.68 19.90 13.21
C LYS A 305 23.57 21.32 12.73
#